data_AF-A0A7K2LQL4-F1
#
_entry.id   AF-A0A7K2LQL4-F1
#
_cell.length_a   1.000
_cell.length_b   1.000
_cell.length_c   1.000
_cell.angle_alpha   90.00
_cell.angle_beta   90.00
_cell.angle_gamma   90.00
#
_symmetry.space_group_name_H-M   'P 1'
#
loop_
_entity.id
_entity.type
_entity.pdbx_description
1 polymer ?
#
loop_
_entity_poly.entity_id
_entity_poly.type
_entity_poly.pdbx_seq_one_letter_code
_entity_poly.pdbx_strand_id
1 'polypeptide(L)'
;MSGNGGGGTNTASGDKRPNELLSSWFVRSGWSKGELARQVNRRARQLGANHISTDTSRVRRWLDGENPREPIPRILSELFSERFGCVVSVEDLGLRTARQSPSVTGVDLPWTGPQTVALLSEFSRSDLMLARRGFLGTSLALSAGPSLIEPLQRWLVPSPPSPSREPEPAAASRRPGRLSRPELELLETTTKMFRQWDAQCGGGLRRKAVVGQLHEVTDLLQEAQPEATTKRLFKVAAELAELAGWMSYDVGLQPTAQKYFVLALHAAKEAGDKPLGSYVLSSMSRQMIHLGRPDDALELIHLAQYGSRDCAGPRTQSMLYAMEARAYANMGQPGRCKRAVRMAEDAFADAEDWDEPDPDWIRFFSEAELHGENSHSFRDLAYVAGRSPAYASLAQPLMERAVDLFADDSEHQRSYALNLIGMATVHLLQREPEQSTQYVTQAMKVAKKVRSERVNTRIRKTVDNAVRDFGDLAEVIDLTEQLAAELPETAEAG
;
A
#
# COMPACT_ATOMS: atom_id res chain seq x y z
N MET A 1 -44.47 -39.64 -39.18
CA MET A 1 -43.01 -39.80 -39.14
C MET A 1 -42.42 -38.44 -38.82
N SER A 2 -41.91 -38.33 -37.61
CA SER A 2 -41.47 -37.08 -36.96
C SER A 2 -40.14 -36.60 -37.54
N GLY A 3 -40.09 -35.35 -38.02
CA GLY A 3 -38.85 -34.65 -38.38
C GLY A 3 -38.58 -33.55 -37.37
N ASN A 4 -37.76 -33.85 -36.37
CA ASN A 4 -37.37 -32.92 -35.30
C ASN A 4 -36.08 -32.19 -35.71
N GLY A 5 -36.19 -30.93 -36.11
CA GLY A 5 -35.07 -30.05 -36.45
C GLY A 5 -34.49 -29.41 -35.18
N GLY A 6 -33.52 -30.09 -34.56
CA GLY A 6 -32.75 -29.56 -33.43
C GLY A 6 -31.61 -28.67 -33.92
N GLY A 7 -31.83 -27.35 -33.94
CA GLY A 7 -30.76 -26.37 -34.06
C GLY A 7 -29.92 -26.33 -32.80
N GLY A 8 -28.72 -26.90 -32.86
CA GLY A 8 -27.72 -26.81 -31.79
C GLY A 8 -27.19 -25.39 -31.68
N THR A 9 -27.60 -24.69 -30.63
CA THR A 9 -27.00 -23.43 -30.18
C THR A 9 -25.56 -23.67 -29.77
N ASN A 10 -24.63 -23.14 -30.57
CA ASN A 10 -23.21 -23.08 -30.30
C ASN A 10 -23.00 -22.20 -29.05
N THR A 11 -22.70 -22.80 -27.91
CA THR A 11 -22.36 -22.08 -26.67
C THR A 11 -21.11 -21.25 -26.89
N ALA A 12 -21.27 -19.93 -26.81
CA ALA A 12 -20.21 -18.94 -26.89
C ALA A 12 -19.04 -19.30 -25.95
N SER A 13 -17.84 -19.38 -26.52
CA SER A 13 -16.59 -19.38 -25.78
C SER A 13 -16.50 -18.06 -25.00
N GLY A 14 -16.70 -18.11 -23.69
CA GLY A 14 -16.44 -16.95 -22.84
C GLY A 14 -14.97 -16.55 -22.99
N ASP A 15 -14.74 -15.29 -23.35
CA ASP A 15 -13.39 -14.71 -23.44
C ASP A 15 -12.64 -14.97 -22.14
N LYS A 16 -11.58 -15.78 -22.22
CA LYS A 16 -10.70 -16.07 -21.09
C LYS A 16 -9.85 -14.81 -20.85
N ARG A 17 -10.20 -14.05 -19.81
CA ARG A 17 -9.33 -12.97 -19.33
C ARG A 17 -8.12 -13.59 -18.62
N PRO A 18 -6.88 -13.12 -18.90
CA PRO A 18 -5.70 -13.53 -18.16
C PRO A 18 -5.88 -13.34 -16.65
N ASN A 19 -5.32 -14.24 -15.85
CA ASN A 19 -5.27 -14.07 -14.40
C ASN A 19 -4.14 -13.10 -14.05
N GLU A 20 -4.43 -11.80 -14.07
CA GLU A 20 -3.47 -10.73 -13.79
C GLU A 20 -2.86 -10.85 -12.39
N LEU A 21 -3.63 -11.35 -11.42
CA LEU A 21 -3.18 -11.57 -10.04
C LEU A 21 -2.14 -12.69 -9.96
N LEU A 22 -2.47 -13.91 -10.43
CA LEU A 22 -1.50 -15.00 -10.49
C LEU A 22 -0.29 -14.64 -11.36
N SER A 23 -0.50 -13.89 -12.45
CA SER A 23 0.58 -13.44 -13.32
C SER A 23 1.52 -12.49 -12.60
N SER A 24 0.99 -11.54 -11.83
CA SER A 24 1.79 -10.65 -10.98
C SER A 24 2.62 -11.46 -9.98
N TRP A 25 2.00 -12.38 -9.22
CA TRP A 25 2.72 -13.22 -8.25
C TRP A 25 3.76 -14.14 -8.89
N PHE A 26 3.43 -14.73 -10.03
CA PHE A 26 4.33 -15.59 -10.81
C PHE A 26 5.54 -14.84 -11.33
N VAL A 27 5.36 -13.64 -11.89
CA VAL A 27 6.47 -12.80 -12.32
C VAL A 27 7.32 -12.38 -11.12
N ARG A 28 6.69 -11.91 -10.04
CA ARG A 28 7.39 -11.50 -8.80
C ARG A 28 8.18 -12.63 -8.15
N SER A 29 7.77 -13.89 -8.31
CA SER A 29 8.44 -15.01 -7.63
C SER A 29 9.79 -15.32 -8.27
N GLY A 30 10.02 -14.83 -9.49
CA GLY A 30 11.19 -15.14 -10.30
C GLY A 30 11.24 -16.61 -10.73
N TRP A 31 10.12 -17.34 -10.66
CA TRP A 31 10.09 -18.74 -11.08
C TRP A 31 9.85 -18.84 -12.58
N SER A 32 10.62 -19.70 -13.25
CA SER A 32 10.21 -20.16 -14.58
C SER A 32 8.92 -21.01 -14.46
N LYS A 33 8.14 -21.10 -15.55
CA LYS A 33 6.94 -21.97 -15.58
C LYS A 33 7.28 -23.42 -15.21
N GLY A 34 8.46 -23.88 -15.63
CA GLY A 34 8.95 -25.23 -15.33
C GLY A 34 9.41 -25.39 -13.88
N GLU A 35 9.90 -24.33 -13.25
CA GLU A 35 10.22 -24.34 -11.84
C GLU A 35 8.96 -24.37 -10.97
N LEU A 36 7.97 -23.51 -11.26
CA LEU A 36 6.69 -23.56 -10.55
C LEU A 36 6.04 -24.93 -10.69
N ALA A 37 6.02 -25.52 -11.88
CA ALA A 37 5.52 -26.88 -12.09
C ALA A 37 6.27 -27.92 -11.24
N ARG A 38 7.61 -27.85 -11.16
CA ARG A 38 8.42 -28.73 -10.31
C ARG A 38 8.12 -28.55 -8.82
N GLN A 39 7.93 -27.32 -8.35
CA GLN A 39 7.60 -27.03 -6.96
C GLN A 39 6.20 -27.51 -6.59
N VAL A 40 5.21 -27.28 -7.47
CA VAL A 40 3.84 -27.81 -7.30
C VAL A 40 3.87 -29.34 -7.18
N ASN A 41 4.59 -30.01 -8.08
CA ASN A 41 4.71 -31.47 -8.03
C ASN A 41 5.44 -31.98 -6.78
N ARG A 42 6.43 -31.24 -6.29
CA ARG A 42 7.16 -31.57 -5.04
C ARG A 42 6.24 -31.44 -3.83
N ARG A 43 5.51 -30.33 -3.72
CA ARG A 43 4.55 -30.10 -2.63
C ARG A 43 3.37 -31.06 -2.68
N ALA A 44 2.86 -31.36 -3.87
CA ALA A 44 1.82 -32.37 -4.06
C ALA A 44 2.24 -33.75 -3.52
N ARG A 45 3.48 -34.19 -3.79
CA ARG A 45 4.03 -35.43 -3.23
C ARG A 45 4.16 -35.39 -1.71
N GLN A 46 4.58 -34.26 -1.14
CA GLN A 46 4.66 -34.07 0.32
C GLN A 46 3.28 -34.16 0.99
N LEU A 47 2.23 -33.72 0.30
CA LEU A 47 0.83 -33.79 0.76
C LEU A 47 0.16 -35.15 0.45
N GLY A 48 0.89 -36.14 -0.07
CA GLY A 48 0.35 -37.45 -0.44
C GLY A 48 -0.48 -37.47 -1.74
N ALA A 49 -0.55 -36.35 -2.47
CA ALA A 49 -1.29 -36.22 -3.72
C ALA A 49 -0.44 -36.64 -4.94
N ASN A 50 0.00 -37.90 -4.95
CA ASN A 50 0.92 -38.45 -5.97
C ASN A 50 0.33 -38.52 -7.39
N HIS A 51 -0.98 -38.36 -7.54
CA HIS A 51 -1.68 -38.35 -8.82
C HIS A 51 -1.56 -37.00 -9.57
N ILE A 52 -1.00 -35.97 -8.93
CA ILE A 52 -0.83 -34.64 -9.53
C ILE A 52 0.48 -34.59 -10.31
N SER A 53 0.35 -34.32 -11.60
CA SER A 53 1.46 -34.03 -12.50
C SER A 53 1.18 -32.72 -13.24
N THR A 54 1.94 -31.70 -12.89
CA THR A 54 1.91 -30.35 -13.46
C THR A 54 3.12 -30.16 -14.37
N ASP A 55 2.91 -29.50 -15.51
CA ASP A 55 3.94 -29.13 -16.47
C ASP A 55 3.88 -27.61 -16.78
N THR A 56 4.78 -27.14 -17.66
CA THR A 56 4.83 -25.74 -18.11
C THR A 56 3.52 -25.30 -18.78
N SER A 57 2.87 -26.20 -19.52
CA SER A 57 1.60 -25.96 -20.21
C SER A 57 0.45 -25.71 -19.24
N ARG A 58 0.36 -26.48 -18.15
CA ARG A 58 -0.62 -26.27 -17.07
C ARG A 58 -0.43 -24.92 -16.39
N VAL A 59 0.81 -24.58 -16.05
CA VAL A 59 1.13 -23.28 -15.46
C VAL A 59 0.73 -22.14 -16.38
N ARG A 60 1.02 -22.24 -17.69
CA ARG A 60 0.56 -21.26 -18.68
C ARG A 60 -0.96 -21.12 -18.68
N ARG A 61 -1.70 -22.23 -18.68
CA ARG A 61 -3.18 -22.18 -18.67
C ARG A 61 -3.72 -21.48 -17.42
N TRP A 62 -3.08 -21.65 -16.26
CA TRP A 62 -3.47 -20.93 -15.04
C TRP A 62 -3.25 -19.43 -15.14
N LEU A 63 -2.12 -19.02 -15.72
CA LEU A 63 -1.82 -17.62 -16.02
C LEU A 63 -2.81 -17.03 -17.04
N ASP A 64 -3.22 -17.83 -18.02
CA ASP A 64 -4.22 -17.45 -19.03
C ASP A 64 -5.67 -17.45 -18.47
N GLY A 65 -5.86 -17.63 -17.16
CA GLY A 65 -7.17 -17.52 -16.50
C GLY A 65 -7.85 -18.83 -16.10
N GLU A 66 -7.22 -19.99 -16.32
CA GLU A 66 -7.79 -21.28 -15.94
C GLU A 66 -7.66 -21.54 -14.44
N ASN A 67 -8.77 -21.82 -13.77
CA ASN A 67 -8.76 -22.21 -12.36
C ASN A 67 -8.36 -23.69 -12.20
N PRO A 68 -7.25 -24.02 -11.51
CA PRO A 68 -6.91 -25.38 -11.22
C PRO A 68 -7.83 -25.99 -10.15
N ARG A 69 -8.02 -27.31 -10.20
CA ARG A 69 -8.77 -28.06 -9.18
C ARG A 69 -7.92 -28.29 -7.93
N GLU A 70 -8.59 -28.45 -6.79
CA GLU A 70 -7.95 -28.85 -5.53
C GLU A 70 -7.09 -30.11 -5.71
N PRO A 71 -5.92 -30.22 -5.03
CA PRO A 71 -5.35 -29.31 -4.03
C PRO A 71 -4.44 -28.19 -4.61
N ILE A 72 -4.41 -28.00 -5.94
CA ILE A 72 -3.43 -27.11 -6.59
C ILE A 72 -3.54 -25.64 -6.15
N PRO A 73 -4.73 -25.01 -6.01
CA PRO A 73 -4.82 -23.64 -5.53
C PRO A 73 -4.15 -23.44 -4.16
N ARG A 74 -4.34 -24.38 -3.23
CA ARG A 74 -3.69 -24.37 -1.90
C ARG A 74 -2.18 -24.50 -2.01
N ILE A 75 -1.70 -25.42 -2.85
CA ILE A 75 -0.27 -25.61 -3.09
C ILE A 75 0.35 -24.31 -3.64
N LEU A 76 -0.30 -23.66 -4.60
CA LEU A 76 0.19 -22.38 -5.14
C LEU A 76 0.25 -21.30 -4.06
N SER A 77 -0.82 -21.15 -3.27
CA SER A 77 -0.88 -20.21 -2.13
C SER A 77 0.27 -20.44 -1.14
N GLU A 78 0.54 -21.69 -0.75
CA GLU A 78 1.65 -22.02 0.15
C GLU A 78 3.02 -21.69 -0.46
N LEU A 79 3.24 -22.08 -1.71
CA LEU A 79 4.51 -21.85 -2.40
C LEU A 79 4.81 -20.35 -2.50
N PHE A 80 3.84 -19.53 -2.95
CA PHE A 80 4.04 -18.10 -3.05
C PHE A 80 4.19 -17.45 -1.65
N SER A 81 3.43 -17.90 -0.65
CA SER A 81 3.58 -17.39 0.73
C SER A 81 4.98 -17.63 1.29
N GLU A 82 5.54 -18.82 1.07
CA GLU A 82 6.91 -19.15 1.46
C GLU A 82 7.93 -18.28 0.71
N ARG A 83 7.71 -18.06 -0.59
CA ARG A 83 8.62 -17.28 -1.44
C ARG A 83 8.73 -15.82 -1.00
N PHE A 84 7.62 -15.20 -0.61
CA PHE A 84 7.58 -13.77 -0.28
C PHE A 84 7.63 -13.48 1.23
N GLY A 85 7.64 -14.52 2.08
CA GLY A 85 7.70 -14.36 3.53
C GLY A 85 6.51 -13.59 4.12
N CYS A 86 5.40 -13.55 3.40
CA CYS A 86 4.11 -12.95 3.75
C CYS A 86 2.98 -13.83 3.18
N VAL A 87 1.77 -13.63 3.65
CA VAL A 87 0.62 -14.45 3.22
C VAL A 87 0.24 -14.09 1.79
N VAL A 88 0.14 -15.12 0.95
CA VAL A 88 -0.46 -15.03 -0.38
C VAL A 88 -1.61 -16.03 -0.43
N SER A 89 -2.84 -15.56 -0.20
CA SER A 89 -4.03 -16.39 -0.22
C SER A 89 -4.36 -16.91 -1.61
N VAL A 90 -5.27 -17.89 -1.70
CA VAL A 90 -5.78 -18.39 -2.99
C VAL A 90 -6.48 -17.26 -3.76
N GLU A 91 -7.14 -16.38 -3.03
CA GLU A 91 -7.81 -15.18 -3.54
C GLU A 91 -6.81 -14.14 -4.04
N ASP A 92 -5.67 -13.94 -3.35
CA ASP A 92 -4.59 -13.04 -3.81
C ASP A 92 -3.97 -13.51 -5.13
N LEU A 93 -4.04 -14.82 -5.41
CA LEU A 93 -3.64 -15.40 -6.69
C LEU A 93 -4.75 -15.33 -7.76
N GLY A 94 -5.89 -14.72 -7.46
CA GLY A 94 -7.05 -14.71 -8.36
C GLY A 94 -7.64 -16.10 -8.63
N LEU A 95 -7.33 -17.09 -7.79
CA LEU A 95 -7.85 -18.45 -7.90
C LEU A 95 -9.14 -18.59 -7.09
N ARG A 96 -10.13 -19.30 -7.62
CA ARG A 96 -11.44 -19.43 -6.96
C ARG A 96 -11.49 -20.59 -5.98
N THR A 97 -11.84 -20.30 -4.73
CA THR A 97 -12.45 -21.27 -3.82
C THR A 97 -13.95 -21.35 -4.10
N ALA A 98 -14.48 -22.55 -4.34
CA ALA A 98 -15.92 -22.76 -4.48
C ALA A 98 -16.64 -22.41 -3.16
N ARG A 99 -17.56 -21.45 -3.23
CA ARG A 99 -18.43 -20.86 -2.18
C ARG A 99 -17.76 -19.80 -1.31
N GLN A 100 -18.04 -18.55 -1.68
CA GLN A 100 -18.07 -17.44 -0.72
C GLN A 100 -19.30 -17.62 0.17
N SER A 101 -19.10 -17.88 1.46
CA SER A 101 -20.12 -17.47 2.45
C SER A 101 -20.07 -15.95 2.53
N PRO A 102 -21.21 -15.25 2.62
CA PRO A 102 -21.24 -13.81 2.83
C PRO A 102 -20.79 -13.51 4.26
N SER A 103 -19.49 -13.55 4.53
CA SER A 103 -18.91 -13.01 5.75
C SER A 103 -18.47 -11.57 5.47
N VAL A 104 -19.11 -10.64 6.19
CA VAL A 104 -18.77 -9.21 6.38
C VAL A 104 -17.50 -8.76 5.66
N THR A 105 -17.66 -7.90 4.66
CA THR A 105 -16.58 -7.13 4.01
C THR A 105 -15.66 -6.54 5.08
N GLY A 106 -14.37 -6.88 5.02
CA GLY A 106 -13.39 -6.77 6.12
C GLY A 106 -13.03 -5.38 6.65
N VAL A 107 -13.82 -4.34 6.35
CA VAL A 107 -13.66 -2.94 6.78
C VAL A 107 -14.80 -2.47 7.69
N ASP A 108 -15.96 -3.14 7.70
CA ASP A 108 -17.05 -2.81 8.64
C ASP A 108 -16.78 -3.41 10.02
N LEU A 109 -15.85 -2.79 10.76
CA LEU A 109 -15.40 -3.24 12.07
C LEU A 109 -16.10 -2.44 13.18
N PRO A 110 -16.34 -3.05 14.36
CA PRO A 110 -16.86 -2.32 15.51
C PRO A 110 -15.89 -1.21 15.95
N TRP A 111 -16.39 0.02 16.09
CA TRP A 111 -15.61 1.19 16.52
C TRP A 111 -15.59 1.31 18.05
N THR A 112 -14.90 0.37 18.71
CA THR A 112 -14.72 0.37 20.17
C THR A 112 -13.32 -0.08 20.54
N GLY A 113 -12.71 0.51 21.56
CA GLY A 113 -11.37 0.15 22.06
C GLY A 113 -11.12 -1.34 22.20
N PRO A 114 -11.95 -2.12 22.93
CA PRO A 114 -11.74 -3.56 23.09
C PRO A 114 -11.73 -4.35 21.78
N GLN A 115 -12.59 -3.97 20.82
CA GLN A 115 -12.62 -4.63 19.51
C GLN A 115 -11.44 -4.22 18.63
N THR A 116 -11.04 -2.95 18.66
CA THR A 116 -9.82 -2.48 18.00
C THR A 116 -8.59 -3.27 18.47
N VAL A 117 -8.46 -3.48 19.79
CA VAL A 117 -7.37 -4.28 20.38
C VAL A 117 -7.44 -5.74 19.95
N ALA A 118 -8.61 -6.36 19.99
CA ALA A 118 -8.79 -7.75 19.57
C ALA A 118 -8.39 -7.95 18.09
N LEU A 119 -8.84 -7.07 17.20
CA LEU A 119 -8.56 -7.12 15.78
C LEU A 119 -7.09 -6.84 15.44
N LEU A 120 -6.46 -5.88 16.12
CA LEU A 120 -5.03 -5.63 16.01
C LEU A 120 -4.22 -6.85 16.45
N SER A 121 -4.59 -7.49 17.56
CA SER A 121 -3.88 -8.66 18.10
C SER A 121 -4.02 -9.86 17.16
N GLU A 122 -5.23 -10.14 16.70
CA GLU A 122 -5.52 -11.23 15.76
C GLU A 122 -4.76 -11.03 14.45
N PHE A 123 -4.82 -9.84 13.86
CA PHE A 123 -4.22 -9.58 12.57
C PHE A 123 -2.68 -9.55 12.63
N SER A 124 -2.10 -8.85 13.61
CA SER A 124 -0.65 -8.83 13.81
C SER A 124 -0.07 -10.21 14.12
N ARG A 125 -0.72 -10.99 15.00
CA ARG A 125 -0.31 -12.37 15.29
C ARG A 125 -0.38 -13.23 14.04
N SER A 126 -1.47 -13.15 13.29
CA SER A 126 -1.66 -13.92 12.08
C SER A 126 -0.56 -13.62 11.08
N ASP A 127 -0.29 -12.34 10.81
CA ASP A 127 0.75 -11.92 9.89
C ASP A 127 2.17 -12.38 10.31
N LEU A 128 2.46 -12.44 11.62
CA LEU A 128 3.71 -13.01 12.14
C LEU A 128 3.77 -14.54 12.04
N MET A 129 2.67 -15.24 12.34
CA MET A 129 2.59 -16.71 12.41
C MET A 129 2.46 -17.39 11.05
N LEU A 130 1.91 -16.68 10.06
CA LEU A 130 1.60 -17.23 8.74
C LEU A 130 2.82 -17.54 7.87
N ALA A 131 4.04 -17.26 8.34
CA ALA A 131 5.26 -17.82 7.77
C ALA A 131 5.39 -19.36 7.99
N ARG A 132 4.46 -20.03 8.70
CA ARG A 132 4.60 -21.47 9.05
C ARG A 132 3.40 -22.40 8.86
N ARG A 133 2.16 -21.95 8.61
CA ARG A 133 1.00 -22.85 8.33
C ARG A 133 -0.22 -22.06 7.85
N GLY A 134 -0.80 -22.46 6.72
CA GLY A 134 -1.98 -21.84 6.10
C GLY A 134 -3.21 -21.83 7.02
N PHE A 135 -3.49 -20.69 7.64
CA PHE A 135 -4.69 -20.48 8.42
C PHE A 135 -5.83 -19.91 7.56
N LEU A 136 -7.01 -20.50 7.74
CA LEU A 136 -8.30 -20.09 7.22
C LEU A 136 -8.95 -19.12 8.21
N GLY A 137 -8.77 -17.81 8.07
CA GLY A 137 -9.44 -16.89 9.00
C GLY A 137 -9.17 -15.41 8.78
N THR A 138 -9.48 -14.92 7.59
CA THR A 138 -10.09 -13.62 7.25
C THR A 138 -9.85 -13.43 5.77
N SER A 139 -10.92 -13.31 4.97
CA SER A 139 -10.76 -12.98 3.56
C SER A 139 -10.10 -11.61 3.44
N LEU A 140 -8.86 -11.57 2.96
CA LEU A 140 -8.11 -10.34 2.69
C LEU A 140 -8.51 -9.83 1.30
N ALA A 141 -9.74 -9.34 1.19
CA ALA A 141 -10.21 -8.67 -0.02
C ALA A 141 -10.08 -7.15 0.12
N LEU A 142 -9.52 -6.50 -0.91
CA LEU A 142 -9.56 -5.05 -1.04
C LEU A 142 -11.02 -4.59 -1.11
N SER A 143 -11.38 -3.67 -0.21
CA SER A 143 -12.65 -2.97 -0.21
C SER A 143 -12.58 -1.69 -1.04
N ALA A 144 -13.72 -1.32 -1.60
CA ALA A 144 -13.83 -0.30 -2.63
C ALA A 144 -15.23 0.33 -2.64
N GLY A 145 -15.33 1.61 -2.97
CA GLY A 145 -16.60 2.31 -3.11
C GLY A 145 -17.28 2.46 -1.75
N PRO A 146 -18.61 2.35 -1.71
CA PRO A 146 -19.38 2.42 -0.46
C PRO A 146 -18.90 1.44 0.61
N SER A 147 -18.43 0.24 0.23
CA SER A 147 -17.95 -0.76 1.19
C SER A 147 -16.65 -0.38 1.91
N LEU A 148 -15.93 0.60 1.38
CA LEU A 148 -14.76 1.21 2.00
C LEU A 148 -15.15 2.50 2.73
N ILE A 149 -15.88 3.39 2.06
CA ILE A 149 -16.11 4.76 2.54
C ILE A 149 -17.10 4.81 3.70
N GLU A 150 -18.25 4.11 3.61
CA GLU A 150 -19.32 4.21 4.62
C GLU A 150 -18.85 3.77 6.03
N PRO A 151 -18.09 2.67 6.20
CA PRO A 151 -17.57 2.32 7.51
C PRO A 151 -16.60 3.37 8.07
N LEU A 152 -15.76 3.98 7.22
CA LEU A 152 -14.73 4.92 7.64
C LEU A 152 -15.31 6.28 8.06
N GLN A 153 -16.48 6.68 7.53
CA GLN A 153 -17.19 7.88 7.98
C GLN A 153 -17.48 7.88 9.50
N ARG A 154 -17.61 6.68 10.10
CA ARG A 154 -17.78 6.55 11.56
C ARG A 154 -16.59 7.07 12.36
N TRP A 155 -15.43 7.28 11.74
CA TRP A 155 -14.30 7.99 12.35
C TRP A 155 -14.70 9.38 12.88
N LEU A 156 -15.58 10.09 12.17
CA LEU A 156 -16.06 11.43 12.55
C LEU A 156 -16.98 11.46 13.76
N VAL A 157 -17.65 10.35 14.06
CA VAL A 157 -18.63 10.28 15.16
C VAL A 157 -17.89 10.39 16.50
N PRO A 158 -18.21 11.32 17.41
CA PRO A 158 -17.57 11.36 18.72
C PRO A 158 -17.74 10.02 19.44
N SER A 159 -16.66 9.50 20.03
CA SER A 159 -16.77 8.33 20.90
C SER A 159 -17.63 8.72 22.11
N PRO A 160 -18.65 7.93 22.48
CA PRO A 160 -19.38 8.19 23.71
C PRO A 160 -18.39 8.18 24.88
N PRO A 161 -18.55 9.07 25.88
CA PRO A 161 -17.72 9.03 27.07
C PRO A 161 -17.81 7.61 27.65
N SER A 162 -16.65 7.00 27.92
CA SER A 162 -16.61 5.70 28.59
C SER A 162 -17.53 5.78 29.80
N PRO A 163 -18.52 4.89 29.95
CA PRO A 163 -19.36 4.90 31.13
C PRO A 163 -18.42 4.85 32.33
N SER A 164 -18.52 5.87 33.18
CA SER A 164 -17.86 5.87 34.48
C SER A 164 -18.20 4.54 35.11
N ARG A 165 -17.22 3.65 35.22
CA ARG A 165 -17.40 2.34 35.85
C ARG A 165 -18.03 2.64 37.21
N GLU A 166 -19.31 2.31 37.38
CA GLU A 166 -19.87 2.20 38.72
C GLU A 166 -18.93 1.26 39.48
N PRO A 167 -18.57 1.57 40.73
CA PRO A 167 -17.67 0.74 41.49
C PRO A 167 -18.29 -0.65 41.66
N GLU A 168 -17.94 -1.58 40.76
CA GLU A 168 -18.29 -2.98 40.90
C GLU A 168 -17.74 -3.47 42.25
N PRO A 169 -18.55 -4.20 43.04
CA PRO A 169 -18.09 -4.73 44.32
C PRO A 169 -16.86 -5.61 44.06
N ALA A 170 -15.77 -5.28 44.76
CA ALA A 170 -14.42 -5.85 44.69
C ALA A 170 -14.34 -7.36 44.33
N ALA A 171 -14.49 -7.70 43.06
CA ALA A 171 -14.19 -9.01 42.52
C ALA A 171 -12.77 -8.95 41.94
N ALA A 172 -11.81 -9.38 42.77
CA ALA A 172 -10.38 -9.55 42.48
C ALA A 172 -9.68 -8.29 41.91
N SER A 173 -8.80 -7.71 42.72
CA SER A 173 -7.90 -6.63 42.33
C SER A 173 -7.15 -6.93 41.02
N ARG A 174 -7.70 -6.46 39.89
CA ARG A 174 -6.90 -6.22 38.69
C ARG A 174 -5.92 -5.12 39.09
N ARG A 175 -4.71 -5.51 39.46
CA ARG A 175 -3.61 -4.58 39.71
C ARG A 175 -3.57 -3.61 38.51
N PRO A 176 -3.53 -2.29 38.74
CA PRO A 176 -3.33 -1.36 37.64
C PRO A 176 -2.11 -1.78 36.82
N GLY A 177 -2.24 -1.70 35.51
CA GLY A 177 -1.22 -2.06 34.53
C GLY A 177 0.11 -1.46 34.92
N ARG A 178 1.15 -2.28 34.80
CA ARG A 178 2.48 -2.00 35.35
C ARG A 178 3.34 -1.13 34.43
N LEU A 179 2.80 -0.65 33.31
CA LEU A 179 3.58 0.06 32.32
C LEU A 179 4.03 1.41 32.90
N SER A 180 5.33 1.51 33.15
CA SER A 180 5.94 2.71 33.66
C SER A 180 6.02 3.78 32.57
N ARG A 181 6.11 5.04 33.00
CA ARG A 181 6.29 6.17 32.07
C ARG A 181 7.54 6.02 31.18
N PRO A 182 8.71 5.59 31.68
CA PRO A 182 9.89 5.37 30.83
C PRO A 182 9.70 4.25 29.79
N GLU A 183 8.99 3.17 30.13
CA GLU A 183 8.70 2.09 29.16
C GLU A 183 7.80 2.60 28.03
N LEU A 184 6.79 3.42 28.35
CA LEU A 184 5.94 4.04 27.33
C LEU A 184 6.72 5.02 26.43
N GLU A 185 7.58 5.85 27.01
CA GLU A 185 8.46 6.76 26.26
C GLU A 185 9.43 5.99 25.35
N LEU A 186 9.88 4.80 25.77
CA LEU A 186 10.69 3.91 24.95
C LEU A 186 9.90 3.36 23.76
N LEU A 187 8.64 2.96 23.94
CA LEU A 187 7.77 2.52 22.83
C LEU A 187 7.55 3.63 21.80
N GLU A 188 7.29 4.85 22.27
CA GLU A 188 7.15 6.04 21.42
C GLU A 188 8.45 6.32 20.64
N THR A 189 9.60 6.25 21.31
CA THR A 189 10.92 6.45 20.67
C THR A 189 11.23 5.36 19.65
N THR A 190 10.93 4.11 19.97
CA THR A 190 11.10 2.97 19.04
C THR A 190 10.25 3.11 17.78
N THR A 191 9.05 3.67 17.91
CA THR A 191 8.18 3.94 16.76
C THR A 191 8.81 4.98 15.82
N LYS A 192 9.43 6.04 16.35
CA LYS A 192 10.20 7.01 15.56
C LYS A 192 11.40 6.36 14.86
N MET A 193 12.14 5.50 15.57
CA MET A 193 13.26 4.76 14.98
C MET A 193 12.82 3.85 13.82
N PHE A 194 11.67 3.18 13.93
CA PHE A 194 11.14 2.38 12.84
C PHE A 194 10.77 3.22 11.61
N ARG A 195 10.20 4.41 11.77
CA ARG A 195 9.93 5.33 10.65
C ARG A 195 11.22 5.78 9.96
N GLN A 196 12.23 6.20 10.72
CA GLN A 196 13.53 6.60 10.18
C GLN A 196 14.20 5.45 9.42
N TRP A 197 14.14 4.23 9.96
CA TRP A 197 14.66 3.06 9.28
C TRP A 197 13.90 2.69 8.01
N ASP A 198 12.57 2.86 7.98
CA ASP A 198 11.81 2.69 6.76
C ASP A 198 12.31 3.67 5.69
N ALA A 199 12.33 4.98 5.98
CA ALA A 199 12.78 6.02 5.06
C ALA A 199 14.11 5.67 4.37
N GLN A 200 15.10 5.19 5.16
CA GLN A 200 16.45 4.83 4.69
C GLN A 200 16.51 3.59 3.79
N CYS A 201 15.78 2.52 4.12
CA CYS A 201 16.09 1.18 3.57
C CYS A 201 15.02 0.59 2.62
N GLY A 202 13.76 1.07 2.66
CA GLY A 202 12.67 0.39 1.98
C GLY A 202 11.98 -0.67 2.85
N GLY A 203 10.65 -0.78 2.76
CA GLY A 203 9.80 -1.49 3.74
C GLY A 203 9.96 -3.01 3.83
N GLY A 204 10.70 -3.67 2.94
CA GLY A 204 10.68 -5.15 2.86
C GLY A 204 11.34 -5.88 4.04
N LEU A 205 12.58 -5.54 4.41
CA LEU A 205 13.39 -6.38 5.31
C LEU A 205 12.93 -6.31 6.78
N ARG A 206 12.33 -5.19 7.19
CA ARG A 206 12.09 -4.87 8.60
C ARG A 206 10.62 -4.87 9.00
N ARG A 207 9.71 -5.16 8.05
CA ARG A 207 8.25 -5.16 8.30
C ARG A 207 7.85 -6.05 9.48
N LYS A 208 8.47 -7.23 9.60
CA LYS A 208 8.22 -8.16 10.71
C LYS A 208 8.57 -7.58 12.08
N ALA A 209 9.58 -6.71 12.17
CA ALA A 209 9.94 -6.06 13.42
C ALA A 209 8.87 -5.04 13.84
N VAL A 210 8.35 -4.26 12.88
CA VAL A 210 7.25 -3.32 13.11
C VAL A 210 5.97 -4.04 13.54
N VAL A 211 5.60 -5.13 12.86
CA VAL A 211 4.43 -5.93 13.24
C VAL A 211 4.63 -6.62 14.59
N GLY A 212 5.85 -7.07 14.91
CA GLY A 212 6.21 -7.59 16.22
C GLY A 212 5.99 -6.55 17.32
N GLN A 213 6.49 -5.33 17.14
CA GLN A 213 6.30 -4.24 18.08
C GLN A 213 4.82 -3.86 18.22
N LEU A 214 4.07 -3.84 17.12
CA LEU A 214 2.62 -3.61 17.14
C LEU A 214 1.91 -4.70 17.96
N HIS A 215 2.32 -5.96 17.81
CA HIS A 215 1.76 -7.07 18.59
C HIS A 215 2.01 -6.88 20.09
N GLU A 216 3.25 -6.54 20.48
CA GLU A 216 3.60 -6.25 21.88
C GLU A 216 2.79 -5.08 22.48
N VAL A 217 2.67 -3.98 21.74
CA VAL A 217 1.85 -2.82 22.16
C VAL A 217 0.39 -3.21 22.30
N THR A 218 -0.10 -4.10 21.44
CA THR A 218 -1.49 -4.59 21.52
C THR A 218 -1.71 -5.51 22.72
N ASP A 219 -0.71 -6.29 23.13
CA ASP A 219 -0.79 -7.08 24.37
C ASP A 219 -0.83 -6.16 25.61
N LEU A 220 -0.05 -5.06 25.61
CA LEU A 220 -0.13 -4.04 26.67
C LEU A 220 -1.50 -3.36 26.74
N LEU A 221 -2.17 -3.17 25.60
CA LEU A 221 -3.52 -2.61 25.52
C LEU A 221 -4.61 -3.59 26.01
N GLN A 222 -4.33 -4.89 26.14
CA GLN A 222 -5.25 -5.85 26.76
C GLN A 222 -5.22 -5.78 28.30
N GLU A 223 -4.17 -5.20 28.87
CA GLU A 223 -4.06 -4.98 30.31
C GLU A 223 -4.85 -3.73 30.77
N ALA A 224 -5.25 -3.70 32.04
CA ALA A 224 -5.97 -2.56 32.59
C ALA A 224 -5.03 -1.38 32.85
N GLN A 225 -4.94 -0.42 31.93
CA GLN A 225 -4.09 0.78 32.06
C GLN A 225 -4.90 2.02 32.49
N PRO A 226 -4.26 3.03 33.12
CA PRO A 226 -4.86 4.36 33.29
C PRO A 226 -5.25 4.99 31.94
N GLU A 227 -6.32 5.77 31.88
CA GLU A 227 -6.86 6.33 30.63
C GLU A 227 -5.80 7.10 29.82
N ALA A 228 -4.98 7.91 30.48
CA ALA A 228 -3.91 8.67 29.83
C ALA A 228 -2.86 7.76 29.18
N THR A 229 -2.52 6.64 29.82
CA THR A 229 -1.61 5.62 29.30
C THR A 229 -2.25 4.88 28.12
N THR A 230 -3.53 4.51 28.24
CA THR A 230 -4.29 3.84 27.18
C THR A 230 -4.34 4.67 25.90
N LYS A 231 -4.62 5.99 25.99
CA LYS A 231 -4.65 6.88 24.81
C LYS A 231 -3.28 6.95 24.12
N ARG A 232 -2.20 7.05 24.89
CA ARG A 232 -0.83 7.04 24.35
C ARG A 232 -0.46 5.71 23.71
N LEU A 233 -0.84 4.58 24.31
CA LEU A 233 -0.64 3.26 23.71
C LEU A 233 -1.43 3.09 22.41
N PHE A 234 -2.68 3.58 22.34
CA PHE A 234 -3.43 3.58 21.09
C PHE A 234 -2.77 4.46 20.02
N LYS A 235 -2.17 5.60 20.39
CA LYS A 235 -1.38 6.42 19.46
C LYS A 235 -0.19 5.64 18.90
N VAL A 236 0.58 4.98 19.77
CA VAL A 236 1.70 4.13 19.35
C VAL A 236 1.22 2.99 18.44
N ALA A 237 0.12 2.32 18.80
CA ALA A 237 -0.46 1.26 17.97
C ALA A 237 -0.93 1.78 16.61
N ALA A 238 -1.53 2.97 16.54
CA ALA A 238 -1.96 3.60 15.31
C ALA A 238 -0.76 3.93 14.40
N GLU A 239 0.30 4.51 14.95
CA GLU A 239 1.52 4.83 14.20
C GLU A 239 2.24 3.57 13.68
N LEU A 240 2.33 2.51 14.49
CA LEU A 240 2.93 1.23 14.07
C LEU A 240 2.07 0.49 13.04
N ALA A 241 0.74 0.53 13.19
CA ALA A 241 -0.18 -0.06 12.22
C ALA A 241 -0.15 0.71 10.88
N GLU A 242 -0.09 2.05 10.91
CA GLU A 242 0.09 2.87 9.71
C GLU A 242 1.39 2.49 9.00
N LEU A 243 2.50 2.41 9.74
CA LEU A 243 3.80 2.04 9.18
C LEU A 243 3.80 0.61 8.61
N ALA A 244 3.18 -0.35 9.31
CA ALA A 244 3.01 -1.71 8.79
C ALA A 244 2.19 -1.73 7.50
N GLY A 245 1.16 -0.88 7.41
CA GLY A 245 0.35 -0.67 6.21
C GLY A 245 1.18 -0.09 5.07
N TRP A 246 1.96 0.96 5.34
CA TRP A 246 2.83 1.61 4.36
C TRP A 246 3.90 0.66 3.81
N MET A 247 4.57 -0.08 4.68
CA MET A 247 5.56 -1.07 4.29
C MET A 247 4.92 -2.19 3.45
N SER A 248 3.70 -2.62 3.80
CA SER A 248 2.94 -3.61 3.03
C SER A 248 2.56 -3.09 1.65
N TYR A 249 2.14 -1.83 1.56
CA TYR A 249 1.85 -1.14 0.30
C TYR A 249 3.09 -1.08 -0.60
N ASP A 250 4.25 -0.76 -0.03
CA ASP A 250 5.51 -0.60 -0.76
C ASP A 250 6.09 -1.91 -1.31
N VAL A 251 5.75 -3.06 -0.73
CA VAL A 251 6.08 -4.40 -1.25
C VAL A 251 4.95 -5.03 -2.09
N GLY A 252 3.86 -4.30 -2.33
CA GLY A 252 2.74 -4.73 -3.17
C GLY A 252 1.67 -5.59 -2.50
N LEU A 253 1.64 -5.68 -1.17
CA LEU A 253 0.62 -6.40 -0.40
C LEU A 253 -0.60 -5.52 -0.16
N GLN A 254 -1.34 -5.22 -1.23
CA GLN A 254 -2.41 -4.23 -1.22
C GLN A 254 -3.54 -4.54 -0.20
N PRO A 255 -4.11 -5.76 -0.13
CA PRO A 255 -5.14 -6.06 0.87
C PRO A 255 -4.63 -5.95 2.30
N THR A 256 -3.42 -6.45 2.58
CA THR A 256 -2.76 -6.34 3.88
C THR A 256 -2.54 -4.89 4.28
N ALA A 257 -2.07 -4.06 3.35
CA ALA A 257 -1.89 -2.64 3.56
C ALA A 257 -3.21 -1.95 3.94
N GLN A 258 -4.28 -2.19 3.18
CA GLN A 258 -5.59 -1.62 3.46
C GLN A 258 -6.10 -2.03 4.84
N LYS A 259 -5.93 -3.30 5.21
CA LYS A 259 -6.35 -3.80 6.53
C LYS A 259 -5.60 -3.11 7.66
N TYR A 260 -4.29 -2.94 7.54
CA TYR A 260 -3.49 -2.21 8.52
C TYR A 260 -3.88 -0.73 8.61
N PHE A 261 -4.13 -0.05 7.49
CA PHE A 261 -4.61 1.33 7.53
C PHE A 261 -5.96 1.48 8.22
N VAL A 262 -6.91 0.56 7.97
CA VAL A 262 -8.20 0.56 8.69
C VAL A 262 -7.99 0.40 10.19
N LEU A 263 -7.16 -0.56 10.61
CA LEU A 263 -6.86 -0.76 12.04
C LEU A 263 -6.12 0.44 12.66
N ALA A 264 -5.24 1.09 11.90
CA ALA A 264 -4.57 2.32 12.32
C ALA A 264 -5.57 3.47 12.54
N LEU A 265 -6.57 3.62 11.67
CA LEU A 265 -7.60 4.64 11.81
C LEU A 265 -8.48 4.41 13.04
N HIS A 266 -8.83 3.15 13.32
CA HIS A 266 -9.54 2.77 14.54
C HIS A 266 -8.71 3.10 15.79
N ALA A 267 -7.42 2.76 15.80
CA ALA A 267 -6.53 3.07 16.92
C ALA A 267 -6.32 4.58 17.10
N ALA A 268 -6.19 5.35 16.02
CA ALA A 268 -6.08 6.81 16.07
C ALA A 268 -7.34 7.45 16.67
N LYS A 269 -8.52 6.90 16.37
CA LYS A 269 -9.78 7.33 16.99
C LYS A 269 -9.79 7.09 18.49
N GLU A 270 -9.39 5.90 18.94
CA GLU A 270 -9.32 5.56 20.37
C GLU A 270 -8.27 6.40 21.12
N ALA A 271 -7.20 6.80 20.44
CA ALA A 271 -6.21 7.76 20.95
C ALA A 271 -6.77 9.19 21.06
N GLY A 272 -7.85 9.51 20.32
CA GLY A 272 -8.35 10.87 20.15
C GLY A 272 -7.47 11.74 19.25
N ASP A 273 -6.56 11.15 18.47
CA ASP A 273 -5.58 11.85 17.63
C ASP A 273 -6.13 11.99 16.20
N LYS A 274 -6.94 13.03 15.99
CA LYS A 274 -7.55 13.35 14.69
C LYS A 274 -6.52 13.70 13.61
N PRO A 275 -5.45 14.47 13.87
CA PRO A 275 -4.38 14.68 12.89
C PRO A 275 -3.76 13.36 12.41
N LEU A 276 -3.44 12.44 13.32
CA LEU A 276 -2.93 11.12 12.95
C LEU A 276 -3.94 10.31 12.12
N GLY A 277 -5.22 10.35 12.47
CA GLY A 277 -6.27 9.71 11.65
C GLY A 277 -6.37 10.28 10.23
N SER A 278 -6.18 11.60 10.06
CA SER A 278 -6.14 12.23 8.73
C SER A 278 -4.93 11.81 7.91
N TYR A 279 -3.78 11.57 8.55
CA TYR A 279 -2.61 11.00 7.89
C TYR A 279 -2.85 9.57 7.42
N VAL A 280 -3.45 8.72 8.25
CA VAL A 280 -3.82 7.35 7.84
C VAL A 280 -4.76 7.37 6.62
N LEU A 281 -5.77 8.24 6.62
CA LEU A 281 -6.67 8.42 5.47
C LEU A 281 -5.94 8.90 4.21
N SER A 282 -4.89 9.73 4.35
CA SER A 282 -4.04 10.14 3.24
C SER A 282 -3.24 8.96 2.65
N SER A 283 -2.74 8.05 3.49
CA SER A 283 -2.08 6.81 3.06
C SER A 283 -3.05 5.90 2.30
N MET A 284 -4.30 5.78 2.78
CA MET A 284 -5.36 5.06 2.07
C MET A 284 -5.71 5.73 0.73
N SER A 285 -5.82 7.05 0.69
CA SER A 285 -6.07 7.80 -0.56
C SER A 285 -4.99 7.55 -1.60
N ARG A 286 -3.71 7.56 -1.17
CA ARG A 286 -2.58 7.23 -2.03
C ARG A 286 -2.68 5.80 -2.59
N GLN A 287 -3.07 4.84 -1.76
CA GLN A 287 -3.36 3.48 -2.22
C GLN A 287 -4.47 3.47 -3.28
N MET A 288 -5.58 4.18 -3.06
CA MET A 288 -6.69 4.22 -4.02
C MET A 288 -6.30 4.87 -5.36
N ILE A 289 -5.46 5.91 -5.36
CA ILE A 289 -4.88 6.48 -6.58
C ILE A 289 -4.03 5.44 -7.32
N HIS A 290 -3.18 4.71 -6.60
CA HIS A 290 -2.35 3.66 -7.20
C HIS A 290 -3.18 2.54 -7.83
N LEU A 291 -4.33 2.21 -7.24
CA LEU A 291 -5.28 1.22 -7.74
C LEU A 291 -6.23 1.77 -8.82
N GLY A 292 -6.04 3.01 -9.28
CA GLY A 292 -6.86 3.61 -10.34
C GLY A 292 -8.28 3.95 -9.90
N ARG A 293 -8.49 4.25 -8.61
CA ARG A 293 -9.79 4.59 -8.01
C ARG A 293 -9.76 6.00 -7.40
N PRO A 294 -9.71 7.04 -8.25
CA PRO A 294 -9.53 8.42 -7.77
C PRO A 294 -10.76 8.99 -7.06
N ASP A 295 -11.97 8.49 -7.34
CA ASP A 295 -13.18 8.90 -6.63
C ASP A 295 -13.11 8.56 -5.13
N ASP A 296 -12.72 7.33 -4.78
CA ASP A 296 -12.54 6.93 -3.38
C ASP A 296 -11.37 7.63 -2.73
N ALA A 297 -10.30 7.88 -3.51
CA ALA A 297 -9.17 8.65 -3.02
C ALA A 297 -9.61 10.06 -2.60
N LEU A 298 -10.48 10.69 -3.37
CA LEU A 298 -11.03 12.02 -3.06
C LEU A 298 -11.93 11.98 -1.83
N GLU A 299 -12.85 11.02 -1.74
CA GLU A 299 -13.73 10.83 -0.58
C GLU A 299 -12.94 10.63 0.72
N LEU A 300 -11.86 9.83 0.69
CA LEU A 300 -10.96 9.63 1.84
C LEU A 300 -10.26 10.93 2.26
N ILE A 301 -9.86 11.78 1.30
CA ILE A 301 -9.22 13.07 1.60
C ILE A 301 -10.22 14.09 2.12
N HIS A 302 -11.43 14.14 1.59
CA HIS A 302 -12.49 15.00 2.12
C HIS A 302 -12.88 14.59 3.54
N LEU A 303 -12.95 13.28 3.81
CA LEU A 303 -13.12 12.75 5.16
C LEU A 303 -11.97 13.21 6.08
N ALA A 304 -10.73 13.09 5.62
CA ALA A 304 -9.53 13.50 6.38
C ALA A 304 -9.53 14.99 6.72
N GLN A 305 -9.72 15.85 5.71
CA GLN A 305 -9.78 17.31 5.84
C GLN A 305 -10.90 17.72 6.79
N TYR A 306 -12.11 17.17 6.63
CA TYR A 306 -13.24 17.50 7.50
C TYR A 306 -12.99 17.07 8.95
N GLY A 307 -12.43 15.87 9.15
CA GLY A 307 -12.21 15.31 10.48
C GLY A 307 -11.09 15.98 11.28
N SER A 308 -10.11 16.61 10.61
CA SER A 308 -8.97 17.25 11.25
C SER A 308 -8.91 18.78 11.10
N ARG A 309 -9.92 19.41 10.47
CA ARG A 309 -9.96 20.87 10.18
C ARG A 309 -9.66 21.79 11.36
N ASP A 310 -10.03 21.39 12.58
CA ASP A 310 -9.92 22.21 13.79
C ASP A 310 -8.63 21.92 14.60
N CYS A 311 -7.79 20.98 14.16
CA CYS A 311 -6.64 20.51 14.93
C CYS A 311 -5.39 20.10 14.13
N ALA A 312 -5.46 19.98 12.80
CA ALA A 312 -4.28 19.68 12.00
C ALA A 312 -3.48 20.96 11.74
N GLY A 313 -2.17 20.90 11.98
CA GLY A 313 -1.26 21.98 11.65
C GLY A 313 -1.07 22.18 10.13
N PRO A 314 -0.46 23.30 9.71
CA PRO A 314 -0.36 23.71 8.31
C PRO A 314 0.32 22.66 7.42
N ARG A 315 1.39 22.00 7.89
CA ARG A 315 2.07 20.94 7.12
C ARG A 315 1.16 19.74 6.83
N THR A 316 0.32 19.35 7.79
CA THR A 316 -0.66 18.26 7.59
C THR A 316 -1.74 18.70 6.59
N GLN A 317 -2.24 19.94 6.70
CA GLN A 317 -3.21 20.49 5.74
C GLN A 317 -2.63 20.53 4.32
N SER A 318 -1.38 20.97 4.17
CA SER A 318 -0.65 20.98 2.90
C SER A 318 -0.60 19.59 2.25
N MET A 319 -0.22 18.57 3.01
CA MET A 319 -0.21 17.18 2.54
C MET A 319 -1.60 16.72 2.07
N LEU A 320 -2.66 17.06 2.81
CA LEU A 320 -4.03 16.70 2.43
C LEU A 320 -4.45 17.40 1.12
N TYR A 321 -4.14 18.68 0.94
CA TYR A 321 -4.39 19.40 -0.32
C TYR A 321 -3.59 18.84 -1.49
N ALA A 322 -2.33 18.44 -1.28
CA ALA A 322 -1.52 17.80 -2.32
C ALA A 322 -2.13 16.45 -2.77
N MET A 323 -2.69 15.66 -1.84
CA MET A 323 -3.41 14.43 -2.18
C MET A 323 -4.74 14.72 -2.88
N GLU A 324 -5.46 15.77 -2.48
CA GLU A 324 -6.67 16.24 -3.16
C GLU A 324 -6.37 16.63 -4.63
N ALA A 325 -5.28 17.36 -4.85
CA ALA A 325 -4.81 17.72 -6.19
C ALA A 325 -4.57 16.47 -7.04
N ARG A 326 -3.90 15.45 -6.48
CA ARG A 326 -3.59 14.22 -7.19
C ARG A 326 -4.84 13.40 -7.52
N ALA A 327 -5.85 13.42 -6.65
CA ALA A 327 -7.15 12.80 -6.93
C ALA A 327 -7.85 13.53 -8.09
N TYR A 328 -8.00 14.86 -8.04
CA TYR A 328 -8.60 15.64 -9.13
C TYR A 328 -7.85 15.49 -10.45
N ALA A 329 -6.52 15.37 -10.41
CA ALA A 329 -5.71 15.13 -11.59
C ALA A 329 -6.08 13.83 -12.29
N ASN A 330 -6.18 12.74 -11.53
CA ASN A 330 -6.56 11.42 -12.06
C ASN A 330 -8.04 11.36 -12.50
N MET A 331 -8.90 12.27 -12.03
CA MET A 331 -10.28 12.45 -12.52
C MET A 331 -10.38 13.38 -13.74
N GLY A 332 -9.29 13.96 -14.22
CA GLY A 332 -9.31 14.92 -15.34
C GLY A 332 -9.98 16.25 -15.01
N GLN A 333 -9.86 16.73 -13.76
CA GLN A 333 -10.47 17.99 -13.29
C GLN A 333 -9.40 19.10 -13.11
N PRO A 334 -8.91 19.73 -14.18
CA PRO A 334 -7.73 20.60 -14.13
C PRO A 334 -7.92 21.86 -13.28
N GLY A 335 -9.10 22.48 -13.30
CA GLY A 335 -9.40 23.67 -12.49
C GLY A 335 -9.35 23.38 -10.99
N ARG A 336 -9.88 22.23 -10.56
CA ARG A 336 -9.85 21.82 -9.16
C ARG A 336 -8.47 21.36 -8.72
N CYS A 337 -7.76 20.62 -9.57
CA CYS A 337 -6.37 20.24 -9.35
C CYS A 337 -5.47 21.47 -9.11
N LYS A 338 -5.50 22.47 -10.00
CA LYS A 338 -4.69 23.70 -9.86
C LYS A 338 -5.01 24.46 -8.57
N ARG A 339 -6.28 24.53 -8.19
CA ARG A 339 -6.68 25.16 -6.93
C ARG A 339 -6.13 24.39 -5.72
N ALA A 340 -6.24 23.07 -5.71
CA ALA A 340 -5.72 22.24 -4.62
C ALA A 340 -4.18 22.31 -4.52
N VAL A 341 -3.46 22.34 -5.65
CA VAL A 341 -1.99 22.59 -5.69
C VAL A 341 -1.65 23.89 -4.97
N ARG A 342 -2.35 24.98 -5.32
CA ARG A 342 -2.13 26.28 -4.68
C ARG A 342 -2.44 26.25 -3.18
N MET A 343 -3.54 25.62 -2.77
CA MET A 343 -3.87 25.47 -1.35
C MET A 343 -2.80 24.66 -0.60
N ALA A 344 -2.18 23.67 -1.24
CA ALA A 344 -1.08 22.92 -0.66
C ALA A 344 0.17 23.80 -0.46
N GLU A 345 0.51 24.63 -1.45
CA GLU A 345 1.62 25.57 -1.38
C GLU A 345 1.40 26.64 -0.31
N ASP A 346 0.23 27.28 -0.31
CA ASP A 346 -0.15 28.30 0.67
C ASP A 346 -0.09 27.72 2.10
N ALA A 347 -0.69 26.54 2.34
CA ALA A 347 -0.66 25.89 3.66
C ALA A 347 0.74 25.41 4.07
N PHE A 348 1.65 25.13 3.12
CA PHE A 348 3.03 24.78 3.46
C PHE A 348 3.83 26.00 3.88
N ALA A 349 3.62 27.14 3.21
CA ALA A 349 4.25 28.40 3.57
C ALA A 349 3.87 28.84 4.99
N ASP A 350 2.61 28.64 5.38
CA ASP A 350 2.12 28.90 6.74
C ASP A 350 2.80 28.03 7.82
N ALA A 351 3.48 26.94 7.45
CA ALA A 351 4.16 26.07 8.42
C ALA A 351 5.43 26.70 9.00
N GLU A 352 6.03 27.70 8.34
CA GLU A 352 7.22 28.40 8.85
C GLU A 352 6.89 29.29 10.06
N ASP A 353 5.69 29.88 10.06
CA ASP A 353 5.19 30.79 11.10
C ASP A 353 4.36 30.07 12.18
N TRP A 354 4.35 28.73 12.18
CA TRP A 354 3.53 27.93 13.08
C TRP A 354 4.23 27.66 14.43
N ASP A 355 3.57 28.03 15.53
CA ASP A 355 4.17 27.97 16.88
C ASP A 355 4.27 26.55 17.45
N GLU A 356 3.41 25.61 17.03
CA GLU A 356 3.42 24.25 17.57
C GLU A 356 4.34 23.33 16.76
N PRO A 357 5.19 22.51 17.40
CA PRO A 357 6.06 21.61 16.68
C PRO A 357 5.27 20.53 15.95
N ASP A 358 5.67 20.27 14.70
CA ASP A 358 5.12 19.18 13.92
C ASP A 358 5.30 17.82 14.61
N PRO A 359 4.25 16.97 14.65
CA PRO A 359 4.40 15.58 15.02
C PRO A 359 5.45 14.86 14.16
N ASP A 360 6.18 13.91 14.74
CA ASP A 360 7.23 13.18 14.03
C ASP A 360 6.74 12.51 12.72
N TRP A 361 5.52 11.98 12.72
CA TRP A 361 4.94 11.28 11.57
C TRP A 361 4.66 12.17 10.36
N ILE A 362 4.58 13.51 10.48
CA ILE A 362 4.37 14.40 9.32
C ILE A 362 5.68 14.95 8.75
N ARG A 363 6.81 14.77 9.44
CA ARG A 363 8.10 15.36 9.05
C ARG A 363 8.62 14.89 7.69
N PHE A 364 8.16 13.74 7.20
CA PHE A 364 8.48 13.27 5.85
C PHE A 364 7.97 14.23 4.78
N PHE A 365 6.87 14.95 5.03
CA PHE A 365 6.28 15.88 4.07
C PHE A 365 7.08 17.20 4.07
N SER A 366 8.22 17.16 3.38
CA SER A 366 9.16 18.25 3.18
C SER A 366 8.80 19.11 1.95
N GLU A 367 9.56 20.19 1.70
CA GLU A 367 9.46 20.98 0.47
C GLU A 367 9.64 20.08 -0.78
N ALA A 368 10.54 19.09 -0.69
CA ALA A 368 10.79 18.13 -1.75
C ALA A 368 9.57 17.23 -2.03
N GLU A 369 8.91 16.73 -0.99
CA GLU A 369 7.67 15.94 -1.14
C GLU A 369 6.53 16.80 -1.69
N LEU A 370 6.36 18.06 -1.23
CA LEU A 370 5.34 18.96 -1.76
C LEU A 370 5.50 19.16 -3.27
N HIS A 371 6.70 19.53 -3.71
CA HIS A 371 6.99 19.72 -5.13
C HIS A 371 6.82 18.43 -5.94
N GLY A 372 7.26 17.29 -5.38
CA GLY A 372 7.07 15.98 -6.00
C GLY A 372 5.60 15.63 -6.21
N GLU A 373 4.76 15.85 -5.20
CA GLU A 373 3.31 15.59 -5.28
C GLU A 373 2.56 16.54 -6.22
N ASN A 374 2.89 17.83 -6.18
CA ASN A 374 2.29 18.82 -7.08
C ASN A 374 2.70 18.54 -8.54
N SER A 375 3.96 18.18 -8.77
CA SER A 375 4.42 17.74 -10.08
C SER A 375 3.70 16.47 -10.56
N HIS A 376 3.57 15.47 -9.69
CA HIS A 376 2.82 14.25 -9.99
C HIS A 376 1.38 14.55 -10.39
N SER A 377 0.73 15.52 -9.75
CA SER A 377 -0.62 15.96 -10.09
C SER A 377 -0.68 16.53 -11.52
N PHE A 378 0.26 17.40 -11.91
CA PHE A 378 0.31 17.93 -13.27
C PHE A 378 0.70 16.88 -14.32
N ARG A 379 1.61 15.97 -13.99
CA ARG A 379 1.97 14.83 -14.85
C ARG A 379 0.77 13.92 -15.09
N ASP A 380 0.02 13.58 -14.05
CA ASP A 380 -1.15 12.72 -14.16
C ASP A 380 -2.26 13.41 -14.97
N LEU A 381 -2.46 14.73 -14.79
CA LEU A 381 -3.33 15.53 -15.67
C LEU A 381 -2.87 15.49 -17.13
N ALA A 382 -1.56 15.58 -17.38
CA ALA A 382 -1.02 15.49 -18.73
C ALA A 382 -1.45 14.18 -19.38
N TYR A 383 -1.32 13.04 -18.70
CA TYR A 383 -1.76 11.74 -19.21
C TYR A 383 -3.26 11.67 -19.46
N VAL A 384 -4.08 12.07 -18.48
CA VAL A 384 -5.55 12.02 -18.61
C VAL A 384 -6.05 12.94 -19.73
N ALA A 385 -5.40 14.09 -19.93
CA ALA A 385 -5.72 15.04 -20.99
C ALA A 385 -5.02 14.75 -22.33
N GLY A 386 -4.71 13.48 -22.62
CA GLY A 386 -4.16 13.07 -23.92
C GLY A 386 -2.70 13.46 -24.14
N ARG A 387 -1.88 13.37 -23.08
CA ARG A 387 -0.45 13.77 -23.06
C ARG A 387 -0.22 15.25 -23.36
N SER A 388 -1.01 16.10 -22.72
CA SER A 388 -0.94 17.56 -22.91
C SER A 388 0.43 18.14 -22.56
N PRO A 389 1.14 18.77 -23.52
CA PRO A 389 2.44 19.41 -23.25
C PRO A 389 2.32 20.54 -22.23
N ALA A 390 1.18 21.26 -22.22
CA ALA A 390 0.96 22.36 -21.29
C ALA A 390 0.99 21.92 -19.82
N TYR A 391 0.50 20.72 -19.50
CA TYR A 391 0.57 20.19 -18.14
C TYR A 391 1.94 19.57 -17.85
N ALA A 392 2.62 18.99 -18.84
CA ALA A 392 3.99 18.55 -18.69
C ALA A 392 4.94 19.72 -18.37
N SER A 393 4.74 20.90 -18.98
CA SER A 393 5.51 22.12 -18.68
C SER A 393 5.24 22.68 -17.29
N LEU A 394 4.06 22.42 -16.70
CA LEU A 394 3.80 22.75 -15.29
C LEU A 394 4.44 21.75 -14.33
N ALA A 395 4.52 20.47 -14.73
CA ALA A 395 5.09 19.41 -13.91
C ALA A 395 6.61 19.50 -13.80
N GLN A 396 7.30 19.89 -14.87
CA GLN A 396 8.77 19.90 -14.96
C GLN A 396 9.47 20.71 -13.87
N PRO A 397 9.24 22.03 -13.71
CA PRO A 397 10.00 22.84 -12.75
C PRO A 397 9.78 22.37 -11.30
N LEU A 398 8.59 21.85 -10.99
CA LEU A 398 8.30 21.26 -9.69
C LEU A 398 9.07 19.94 -9.49
N MET A 399 9.14 19.09 -10.51
CA MET A 399 9.90 17.84 -10.40
C MET A 399 11.40 18.09 -10.31
N GLU A 400 11.94 19.04 -11.07
CA GLU A 400 13.34 19.45 -11.00
C GLU A 400 13.69 19.88 -9.58
N ARG A 401 12.87 20.76 -8.98
CA ARG A 401 13.06 21.20 -7.60
C ARG A 401 13.01 20.03 -6.61
N ALA A 402 12.07 19.10 -6.78
CA ALA A 402 11.98 17.91 -5.92
C ALA A 402 13.23 17.02 -6.04
N VAL A 403 13.70 16.75 -7.27
CA VAL A 403 14.90 15.96 -7.54
C VAL A 403 16.14 16.61 -6.94
N ASP A 404 16.31 17.93 -7.11
CA ASP A 404 17.44 18.68 -6.55
C ASP A 404 17.47 18.61 -5.03
N LEU A 405 16.32 18.83 -4.37
CA LEU A 405 16.22 18.77 -2.91
C LEU A 405 16.48 17.36 -2.36
N PHE A 406 16.05 16.31 -3.07
CA PHE A 406 16.31 14.93 -2.66
C PHE A 406 17.73 14.45 -2.99
N ALA A 407 18.45 15.10 -3.91
CA ALA A 407 19.81 14.71 -4.27
C ALA A 407 20.78 14.81 -3.08
N ASP A 408 20.56 15.79 -2.20
CA ASP A 408 21.34 16.00 -0.98
C ASP A 408 20.80 15.20 0.24
N ASP A 409 19.66 14.52 0.07
CA ASP A 409 18.99 13.77 1.14
C ASP A 409 19.40 12.28 1.15
N SER A 410 20.36 11.97 2.01
CA SER A 410 20.83 10.57 2.19
C SER A 410 19.83 9.66 2.92
N GLU A 411 18.78 10.21 3.55
CA GLU A 411 17.80 9.45 4.32
C GLU A 411 16.63 8.97 3.45
N HIS A 412 16.14 9.78 2.51
CA HIS A 412 14.94 9.50 1.72
C HIS A 412 15.23 8.97 0.31
N GLN A 413 16.18 8.04 0.20
CA GLN A 413 16.65 7.49 -1.08
C GLN A 413 15.53 6.83 -1.92
N ARG A 414 14.49 6.29 -1.26
CA ARG A 414 13.31 5.75 -1.94
C ARG A 414 12.49 6.85 -2.63
N SER A 415 12.22 7.95 -1.92
CA SER A 415 11.53 9.11 -2.49
C SER A 415 12.37 9.73 -3.59
N TYR A 416 13.69 9.81 -3.42
CA TYR A 416 14.59 10.28 -4.48
C TYR A 416 14.46 9.44 -5.77
N ALA A 417 14.53 8.11 -5.66
CA ALA A 417 14.34 7.23 -6.81
C ALA A 417 12.98 7.43 -7.50
N LEU A 418 11.90 7.59 -6.73
CA LEU A 418 10.57 7.85 -7.28
C LEU A 418 10.48 9.19 -8.02
N ASN A 419 11.13 10.23 -7.51
CA ASN A 419 11.17 11.55 -8.16
C ASN A 419 12.06 11.55 -9.41
N LEU A 420 13.19 10.83 -9.42
CA LEU A 420 13.97 10.60 -10.65
C LEU A 420 13.12 9.93 -11.75
N ILE A 421 12.33 8.91 -11.38
CA ILE A 421 11.40 8.26 -12.32
C ILE A 421 10.27 9.23 -12.72
N GLY A 422 9.81 10.07 -11.79
CA GLY A 422 8.89 11.17 -12.04
C GLY A 422 9.40 12.08 -13.14
N MET A 423 10.66 12.54 -13.04
CA MET A 423 11.33 13.40 -14.01
C MET A 423 11.49 12.72 -15.37
N ALA A 424 11.92 11.45 -15.38
CA ALA A 424 11.96 10.66 -16.62
C ALA A 424 10.59 10.61 -17.31
N THR A 425 9.53 10.43 -16.53
CA THR A 425 8.17 10.39 -17.05
C THR A 425 7.73 11.75 -17.63
N VAL A 426 8.15 12.86 -17.03
CA VAL A 426 7.91 14.22 -17.55
C VAL A 426 8.63 14.41 -18.89
N HIS A 427 9.90 14.00 -19.01
CA HIS A 427 10.62 14.07 -20.29
C HIS A 427 9.98 13.21 -21.39
N LEU A 428 9.48 12.01 -21.08
CA LEU A 428 8.72 11.21 -22.05
C LEU A 428 7.44 11.92 -22.53
N LEU A 429 6.74 12.64 -21.64
CA LEU A 429 5.58 13.46 -22.01
C LEU A 429 5.97 14.61 -22.93
N GLN A 430 7.17 15.17 -22.76
CA GLN A 430 7.72 16.25 -23.57
C GLN A 430 8.40 15.77 -24.87
N ARG A 431 8.41 14.45 -25.13
CA ARG A 431 9.06 13.82 -26.29
C ARG A 431 10.59 13.94 -26.27
N GLU A 432 11.17 13.86 -25.08
CA GLU A 432 12.61 13.94 -24.82
C GLU A 432 13.13 12.59 -24.25
N PRO A 433 13.14 11.51 -25.06
CA PRO A 433 13.49 10.17 -24.59
C PRO A 433 14.93 10.05 -24.09
N GLU A 434 15.88 10.81 -24.65
CA GLU A 434 17.29 10.79 -24.26
C GLU A 434 17.49 11.31 -22.83
N GLN A 435 16.78 12.37 -22.45
CA GLN A 435 16.77 12.90 -21.08
C GLN A 435 16.07 11.91 -20.14
N SER A 436 14.96 11.32 -20.60
CA SER A 436 14.26 10.28 -19.82
C SER A 436 15.20 9.12 -19.48
N THR A 437 15.96 8.59 -20.43
CA THR A 437 16.83 7.43 -20.19
C THR A 437 17.90 7.74 -19.14
N GLN A 438 18.48 8.95 -19.15
CA GLN A 438 19.43 9.38 -18.13
C GLN A 438 18.84 9.31 -16.70
N TYR A 439 17.64 9.85 -16.50
CA TYR A 439 16.98 9.82 -15.20
C TYR A 439 16.56 8.41 -14.78
N VAL A 440 16.12 7.55 -15.72
CA VAL A 440 15.85 6.13 -15.41
C VAL A 440 17.12 5.41 -14.98
N THR A 441 18.25 5.62 -15.68
CA THR A 441 19.54 5.03 -15.30
C THR A 441 19.99 5.49 -13.92
N GLN A 442 19.80 6.76 -13.57
CA GLN A 442 20.05 7.24 -12.22
C GLN A 442 19.13 6.56 -11.20
N ALA A 443 17.83 6.46 -11.49
CA ALA A 443 16.88 5.78 -10.62
C ALA A 443 17.23 4.31 -10.38
N MET A 444 17.70 3.58 -11.41
CA MET A 444 18.15 2.18 -11.27
C MET A 444 19.34 2.05 -10.30
N LYS A 445 20.29 2.99 -10.34
CA LYS A 445 21.44 3.02 -9.40
C LYS A 445 20.99 3.20 -7.95
N VAL A 446 19.98 4.04 -7.72
CA VAL A 446 19.40 4.23 -6.37
C VAL A 446 18.57 3.00 -5.99
N ALA A 447 17.76 2.46 -6.91
CA ALA A 447 16.92 1.29 -6.69
C ALA A 447 17.70 0.06 -6.21
N LYS A 448 18.93 -0.15 -6.70
CA LYS A 448 19.82 -1.23 -6.22
C LYS A 448 20.12 -1.16 -4.72
N LYS A 449 20.05 0.03 -4.11
CA LYS A 449 20.35 0.26 -2.69
C LYS A 449 19.11 0.19 -1.80
N VAL A 450 17.89 0.21 -2.37
CA VAL A 450 16.63 0.25 -1.62
C VAL A 450 15.75 -0.94 -1.95
N ARG A 451 15.10 -1.54 -0.95
CA ARG A 451 14.15 -2.64 -1.18
C ARG A 451 12.73 -2.09 -1.35
N SER A 452 12.37 -1.72 -2.58
CA SER A 452 11.04 -1.17 -2.90
C SER A 452 10.49 -1.73 -4.21
N GLU A 453 9.41 -2.51 -4.11
CA GLU A 453 8.74 -3.06 -5.29
C GLU A 453 8.04 -1.97 -6.09
N ARG A 454 7.51 -0.96 -5.38
CA ARG A 454 6.92 0.23 -6.01
C ARG A 454 7.90 0.96 -6.93
N VAL A 455 9.17 1.11 -6.51
CA VAL A 455 10.24 1.71 -7.33
C VAL A 455 10.49 0.84 -8.57
N ASN A 456 10.70 -0.46 -8.39
CA ASN A 456 10.95 -1.40 -9.49
C ASN A 456 9.82 -1.42 -10.52
N THR A 457 8.58 -1.52 -10.05
CA THR A 457 7.38 -1.48 -10.89
C THR A 457 7.30 -0.18 -11.69
N ARG A 458 7.64 0.96 -11.07
CA ARG A 458 7.59 2.26 -11.74
C ARG A 458 8.70 2.42 -12.77
N ILE A 459 9.92 1.95 -12.49
CA ILE A 459 11.02 1.90 -13.47
C ILE A 459 10.58 1.10 -14.71
N ARG A 460 10.11 -0.13 -14.52
CA ARG A 460 9.65 -0.99 -15.63
C ARG A 460 8.56 -0.31 -16.46
N LYS A 461 7.53 0.23 -15.81
CA LYS A 461 6.44 0.94 -16.50
C LYS A 461 6.93 2.15 -17.30
N THR A 462 7.92 2.89 -16.79
CA THR A 462 8.51 4.02 -17.51
C THR A 462 9.33 3.54 -18.72
N VAL A 463 10.11 2.47 -18.59
CA VAL A 463 10.84 1.85 -19.72
C VAL A 463 9.87 1.31 -20.76
N ASP A 464 8.81 0.58 -20.37
CA ASP A 464 7.79 0.06 -21.28
C ASP A 464 7.13 1.20 -22.09
N ASN A 465 6.86 2.34 -21.44
CA ASN A 465 6.33 3.52 -22.12
C ASN A 465 7.34 4.13 -23.11
N ALA A 466 8.63 4.17 -22.75
CA ALA A 466 9.69 4.64 -23.64
C ALA A 466 9.82 3.73 -24.87
N VAL A 467 9.83 2.40 -24.68
CA VAL A 467 9.90 1.41 -25.76
C VAL A 467 8.69 1.52 -26.69
N ARG A 468 7.48 1.65 -26.15
CA ARG A 468 6.26 1.75 -26.97
C ARG A 468 6.31 2.95 -27.91
N ASP A 469 6.82 4.08 -27.44
CA ASP A 469 6.73 5.35 -28.16
C ASP A 469 8.02 5.71 -28.93
N PHE A 470 9.17 5.10 -28.57
CA PHE A 470 10.52 5.45 -29.04
C PHE A 470 11.48 4.24 -29.16
N GLY A 471 10.97 3.02 -29.34
CA GLY A 471 11.77 1.78 -29.29
C GLY A 471 12.87 1.63 -30.36
N ASP A 472 12.88 2.47 -31.39
CA ASP A 472 13.92 2.46 -32.43
C ASP A 472 15.15 3.32 -32.05
N LEU A 473 15.09 4.09 -30.97
CA LEU A 473 16.21 4.91 -30.50
C LEU A 473 17.24 4.06 -29.75
N ALA A 474 18.53 4.28 -30.06
CA ALA A 474 19.64 3.55 -29.46
C ALA A 474 19.63 3.65 -27.93
N GLU A 475 19.36 4.84 -27.39
CA GLU A 475 19.30 5.11 -25.95
C GLU A 475 18.21 4.29 -25.25
N VAL A 476 17.08 4.03 -25.91
CA VAL A 476 15.94 3.27 -25.37
C VAL A 476 16.22 1.76 -25.43
N ILE A 477 16.89 1.31 -26.50
CA ILE A 477 17.38 -0.07 -26.63
C ILE A 477 18.40 -0.36 -25.52
N ASP A 478 19.42 0.49 -25.37
CA ASP A 478 20.45 0.39 -24.34
C ASP A 478 19.83 0.38 -22.93
N LEU A 479 18.83 1.24 -22.68
CA LEU A 479 18.11 1.28 -21.41
C LEU A 479 17.38 -0.04 -21.11
N THR A 480 16.79 -0.66 -22.12
CA THR A 480 16.08 -1.94 -21.99
C THR A 480 17.05 -3.07 -21.66
N GLU A 481 18.21 -3.10 -22.30
CA GLU A 481 19.29 -4.05 -21.98
C GLU A 481 19.83 -3.85 -20.57
N GLN A 482 20.07 -2.59 -20.16
CA GLN A 482 20.47 -2.25 -18.80
C GLN A 482 19.42 -2.70 -17.77
N LEU A 483 18.13 -2.45 -18.02
CA LEU A 483 17.05 -2.87 -17.13
C LEU A 483 17.06 -4.39 -16.94
N ALA A 484 17.21 -5.15 -18.03
CA ALA A 484 17.27 -6.60 -17.98
C ALA A 484 18.47 -7.13 -17.17
N ALA A 485 19.63 -6.46 -17.26
CA ALA A 485 20.84 -6.82 -16.53
C ALA A 485 20.81 -6.40 -15.05
N GLU A 486 20.30 -5.21 -14.76
CA GLU A 486 20.40 -4.58 -13.45
C GLU A 486 19.21 -4.86 -12.53
N LEU A 487 18.03 -5.05 -13.11
CA LEU A 487 16.79 -5.39 -12.43
C LEU A 487 16.11 -6.56 -13.16
N PRO A 488 16.75 -7.74 -13.22
CA PRO A 488 16.18 -8.90 -13.88
C PRO A 488 14.81 -9.24 -13.27
N GLU A 489 13.87 -9.76 -14.07
CA GLU A 489 12.57 -10.26 -13.56
C GLU A 489 12.74 -11.33 -12.47
N THR A 490 13.90 -11.97 -12.44
CA THR A 490 14.30 -12.99 -11.49
C THR A 490 15.50 -12.49 -10.67
N ALA A 491 15.31 -12.13 -9.41
CA ALA A 491 16.43 -12.12 -8.48
C ALA A 491 16.86 -13.59 -8.27
N GLU A 492 17.99 -13.99 -8.86
CA GLU A 492 18.67 -15.22 -8.45
C GLU A 492 18.97 -15.09 -6.95
N ALA A 493 18.27 -15.91 -6.16
CA ALA A 493 18.45 -15.95 -4.73
C ALA A 493 19.80 -16.64 -4.44
N GLY A 494 20.82 -15.81 -4.18
CA GLY A 494 22.02 -16.21 -3.45
C GLY A 494 21.75 -16.33 -1.96
#